data_AF-A0A800C7T8-F1
#
_entry.id   AF-A0A800C7T8-F1
#
_cell.length_a   1.000
_cell.length_b   1.000
_cell.length_c   1.000
_cell.angle_alpha   90.00
_cell.angle_beta   90.00
_cell.angle_gamma   90.00
#
_symmetry.space_group_name_H-M   'P 1'
#
loop_
_entity.id
_entity.type
_entity.pdbx_description
1 polymer ?
#
loop_
_entity_poly.entity_id
_entity_poly.type
_entity_poly.pdbx_seq_one_letter_code
_entity_poly.pdbx_strand_id
1 'polypeptide(L)' 'LDVTAKSVKKKWKDKRFAAGVDRSIIEKGSRMLGMDLTELITDTIMGMREVAEEIGLKGNL' A
#
# COMPACT_ATOMS: atom_id res chain seq x y z
N LEU A 1 12.66 -3.05 4.43
CA LEU A 1 11.56 -2.81 3.47
C LEU A 1 11.83 -1.57 2.60
N ASP A 2 12.22 -1.75 1.33
CA ASP A 2 12.54 -0.64 0.40
C ASP A 2 11.37 -0.30 -0.56
N VAL A 3 10.17 -0.16 0.01
CA VAL A 3 8.94 0.17 -0.74
C VAL A 3 8.57 1.63 -0.50
N THR A 4 8.22 2.35 -1.57
CA THR A 4 7.79 3.76 -1.53
C THR A 4 6.38 3.91 -2.09
N ALA A 5 5.62 4.89 -1.59
CA ALA A 5 4.27 5.14 -2.09
C ALA A 5 4.24 5.45 -3.59
N LYS A 6 5.29 6.13 -4.11
CA LYS A 6 5.44 6.41 -5.54
C LYS A 6 5.55 5.13 -6.38
N SER A 7 6.34 4.14 -5.95
CA SER A 7 6.51 2.89 -6.70
C SER A 7 5.23 2.05 -6.69
N VAL A 8 4.51 2.01 -5.56
CA VAL A 8 3.20 1.36 -5.45
C VAL A 8 2.15 2.06 -6.31
N LYS A 9 2.04 3.40 -6.22
CA LYS A 9 1.11 4.19 -7.04
C LYS A 9 1.36 4.03 -8.54
N LYS A 10 2.63 3.89 -8.96
CA LYS A 10 2.99 3.58 -10.35
C LYS A 10 2.44 2.20 -10.77
N LYS A 11 2.64 1.18 -9.94
CA LYS A 11 2.13 -0.19 -10.20
C LYS A 11 0.62 -0.29 -10.04
N TRP A 12 -0.03 0.59 -9.27
CA TRP A 12 -1.49 0.60 -9.06
C TRP A 12 -2.27 0.62 -10.37
N LYS A 13 -1.75 1.29 -11.41
CA LYS A 13 -2.38 1.34 -12.74
C LYS A 13 -2.29 0.02 -13.50
N ASP A 14 -1.29 -0.81 -13.22
CA ASP A 14 -1.15 -2.13 -13.83
C ASP A 14 -2.19 -3.09 -13.25
N LYS A 15 -3.14 -3.53 -14.08
CA LYS A 15 -4.22 -4.46 -13.70
C LYS A 15 -3.70 -5.74 -13.01
N ARG A 16 -2.51 -6.23 -13.39
CA ARG A 16 -1.93 -7.45 -12.84
C ARG A 16 -1.42 -7.29 -11.41
N PHE A 17 -0.90 -6.11 -11.07
CA PHE A 17 -0.31 -5.85 -9.74
C PHE A 17 -1.34 -5.99 -8.61
N ALA A 18 -2.55 -5.47 -8.83
CA ALA A 18 -3.66 -5.53 -7.88
C ALA A 18 -4.79 -6.42 -8.39
N ALA A 19 -4.46 -7.54 -9.05
CA ALA A 19 -5.46 -8.49 -9.56
C ALA A 19 -6.14 -9.29 -8.43
N GLY A 20 -5.48 -9.43 -7.27
CA GLY A 20 -6.00 -10.14 -6.10
C GLY A 20 -6.91 -9.30 -5.20
N VAL A 21 -7.16 -8.03 -5.54
CA VAL A 21 -7.96 -7.11 -4.72
C VAL A 21 -8.91 -6.28 -5.59
N ASP A 22 -10.02 -5.82 -5.01
CA ASP A 22 -10.92 -4.87 -5.66
C ASP A 22 -10.47 -3.42 -5.37
N ARG A 23 -10.00 -2.74 -6.42
CA ARG A 23 -9.55 -1.35 -6.34
C ARG A 23 -10.66 -0.38 -5.99
N SER A 24 -11.88 -0.65 -6.45
CA SER A 24 -13.03 0.24 -6.23
C SER A 24 -13.37 0.32 -4.74
N ILE A 25 -13.21 -0.79 -4.01
CA ILE A 25 -13.39 -0.86 -2.55
C ILE A 25 -12.32 -0.01 -1.86
N ILE A 26 -11.06 -0.14 -2.26
CA ILE A 26 -9.93 0.57 -1.65
C ILE A 26 -10.05 2.08 -1.88
N GLU A 27 -10.39 2.50 -3.10
CA GLU A 27 -10.61 3.91 -3.44
C GLU A 27 -11.85 4.49 -2.75
N LYS A 28 -12.91 3.69 -2.58
CA LYS A 28 -14.08 4.10 -1.80
C LYS A 28 -13.71 4.29 -0.32
N GLY A 29 -12.94 3.36 0.24
CA GLY A 29 -12.45 3.44 1.62
C GLY A 29 -11.61 4.70 1.85
N SER A 30 -10.68 5.02 0.96
CA SER A 30 -9.87 6.24 1.08
C SER A 30 -10.75 7.50 1.10
N ARG A 31 -11.73 7.58 0.19
CA ARG A 31 -12.70 8.69 0.16
C ARG A 31 -13.54 8.80 1.42
N MET A 32 -13.99 7.67 1.97
CA MET A 32 -14.76 7.64 3.24
C MET A 32 -13.94 8.17 4.42
N LEU A 33 -12.63 7.95 4.40
CA LEU A 33 -11.70 8.46 5.40
C LEU A 33 -11.26 9.91 5.13
N GLY A 34 -11.70 10.52 4.02
CA GLY A 34 -11.25 11.85 3.62
C GLY A 34 -9.78 11.91 3.17
N MET A 35 -9.19 10.76 2.81
CA MET A 35 -7.79 10.62 2.43
C MET A 35 -7.63 10.40 0.92
N ASP A 36 -6.53 10.91 0.38
CA ASP A 36 -6.11 10.54 -0.96
C ASP A 36 -5.50 9.12 -0.98
N LEU A 37 -5.51 8.47 -2.14
CA LEU A 37 -4.96 7.12 -2.27
C LEU A 37 -3.45 7.07 -1.95
N THR A 38 -2.72 8.16 -2.20
CA THR A 38 -1.28 8.25 -1.92
C THR A 38 -1.00 8.27 -0.42
N GLU A 39 -1.77 9.05 0.34
CA GLU A 39 -1.75 9.08 1.80
C GLU A 39 -2.05 7.69 2.36
N LEU A 40 -3.14 7.06 1.93
CA LEU A 40 -3.50 5.70 2.37
C LEU A 40 -2.36 4.69 2.12
N ILE A 41 -1.74 4.73 0.93
CA ILE A 41 -0.59 3.88 0.61
C ILE A 41 0.59 4.20 1.53
N THR A 42 0.85 5.48 1.80
CA THR A 42 1.97 5.93 2.62
C THR A 42 1.83 5.44 4.06
N ASP A 43 0.66 5.66 4.67
CA ASP A 43 0.38 5.24 6.05
C ASP A 43 0.43 3.73 6.18
N THR A 44 -0.11 2.99 5.20
CA THR A 44 -0.03 1.52 5.19
C THR A 44 1.44 1.05 5.15
N ILE A 45 2.29 1.68 4.34
CA ILE A 45 3.73 1.36 4.30
C ILE A 45 4.41 1.69 5.63
N MET A 46 4.07 2.82 6.27
CA MET A 46 4.64 3.19 7.57
C MET A 46 4.26 2.18 8.65
N GLY A 47 2.97 1.83 8.77
CA GLY A 47 2.51 0.82 9.72
C GLY A 47 3.16 -0.54 9.50
N MET A 48 3.28 -0.99 8.24
CA MET A 48 3.98 -2.25 7.92
C MET A 48 5.49 -2.20 8.27
N ARG A 49 6.13 -1.02 8.27
CA ARG A 49 7.54 -0.89 8.63
C ARG A 49 7.77 -1.06 10.12
N GLU A 50 6.86 -0.55 10.96
CA GLU A 50 6.95 -0.65 12.42
C GLU A 50 6.95 -2.12 12.89
N VAL A 51 6.13 -2.95 12.27
CA VAL A 51 6.00 -4.38 12.60
C VAL A 51 6.67 -5.30 11.58
N ALA A 52 7.56 -4.77 10.74
CA ALA A 52 8.09 -5.48 9.57
C ALA A 52 8.73 -6.84 9.91
N GLU A 53 9.35 -6.97 11.09
CA GLU A 53 9.93 -8.24 11.55
C GLU A 53 8.85 -9.31 11.79
N GLU A 54 7.80 -8.93 12.51
CA GLU A 54 6.71 -9.80 12.94
C GLU A 54 5.90 -10.33 11.75
N ILE A 55 5.75 -9.50 10.72
CA ILE A 55 5.02 -9.87 9.50
C ILE A 55 5.93 -10.40 8.38
N GLY A 56 7.20 -10.68 8.67
CA GLY A 56 8.14 -11.30 7.73
C GLY A 56 8.61 -10.39 6.58
N LEU A 57 8.50 -9.07 6.74
CA LEU A 57 8.84 -8.05 5.74
C LEU A 57 10.16 -7.30 6.00
N LYS A 58 10.85 -7.56 7.12
CA LYS A 58 12.16 -6.93 7.44
C LYS A 58 13.22 -7.24 6.38
N GLY A 59 13.09 -8.38 5.70
CA GLY A 59 14.05 -8.91 4.74
C GLY A 59 15.25 -9.56 5.45
N ASN A 60 16.02 -10.35 4.72
CA ASN A 60 17.35 -10.78 5.16
C ASN A 60 18.36 -9.77 4.59
N LEU A 61 19.21 -9.19 5.44
CA LEU A 61 20.38 -8.42 5.02
C LEU A 61 21.39 -9.34 4.32
#